data_AF-A0A2U2X1J6-F1
#
_entry.id   AF-A0A2U2X1J6-F1
#
_cell.length_a   1.000
_cell.length_b   1.000
_cell.length_c   1.000
_cell.angle_alpha   90.00
_cell.angle_beta   90.00
_cell.angle_gamma   90.00
#
_symmetry.space_group_name_H-M   'P 1'
#
loop_
_entity.id
_entity.type
_entity.pdbx_description
1 polymer ?
#
loop_
_entity_poly.entity_id
_entity_poly.type
_entity_poly.pdbx_seq_one_letter_code
_entity_poly.pdbx_strand_id
1 'polypeptide(L)'
;MGIFDFLKFGDNSKPSRKHISFAKSALETVGTFVEKNEFQLHSKKIETYFTTIIWRKEEQYIKITASDFPTDYPYNYDIILGEGNCDDFFESEWDSISISDIQRMSEPNKKYNGYDFPKKREFRASLEKAKTELAEYGNGFLNGNMELFYKARILTNGEKKPERIIKKDKNGKVIVELLPYNVIKKSD
;
A
#
# COMPACT_ATOMS: atom_id res chain seq x y z
N MET A 1 5.52 -29.50 -26.34
CA MET A 1 5.74 -28.41 -25.37
C MET A 1 5.10 -27.16 -25.94
N GLY A 2 4.08 -26.65 -25.27
CA GLY A 2 3.26 -25.54 -25.79
C GLY A 2 3.88 -24.20 -25.46
N ILE A 3 3.67 -23.21 -26.33
CA ILE A 3 4.05 -21.80 -26.19
C ILE A 3 3.47 -21.09 -24.94
N PHE A 4 2.72 -21.81 -24.09
CA PHE A 4 2.11 -21.32 -22.85
C PHE A 4 2.64 -22.00 -21.58
N ASP A 5 3.65 -22.88 -21.67
CA ASP A 5 4.28 -23.49 -20.48
C ASP A 5 5.01 -22.46 -19.58
N PHE A 6 5.19 -21.22 -20.04
CA PHE A 6 5.73 -20.11 -19.23
C PHE A 6 4.73 -19.54 -18.19
N LEU A 7 3.43 -19.84 -18.33
CA LEU A 7 2.38 -19.40 -17.41
C LEU A 7 2.17 -20.34 -16.21
N LYS A 8 2.97 -21.41 -16.08
CA LYS A 8 3.01 -22.19 -14.85
C LYS A 8 3.82 -21.41 -13.81
N PHE A 9 3.16 -20.45 -13.15
CA PHE A 9 3.70 -19.83 -11.95
C PHE A 9 4.00 -20.96 -10.96
N GLY A 10 5.28 -21.20 -10.71
CA GLY A 10 5.72 -22.10 -9.66
C GLY A 10 5.28 -21.57 -8.29
N ASP A 11 5.64 -22.28 -7.23
CA ASP A 11 5.43 -21.82 -5.86
C ASP A 11 6.19 -20.49 -5.61
N ASN A 12 5.49 -19.37 -5.80
CA ASN A 12 5.98 -18.00 -5.63
C ASN A 12 6.06 -17.57 -4.15
N SER A 13 5.89 -18.51 -3.21
CA SER A 13 6.03 -18.24 -1.78
C SER A 13 7.47 -17.95 -1.37
N LYS A 14 8.46 -18.44 -2.14
CA LYS A 14 9.86 -18.28 -1.77
C LYS A 14 10.33 -16.85 -2.02
N PRO A 15 10.82 -16.13 -0.98
CA PRO A 15 11.29 -14.76 -1.14
C PRO A 15 12.50 -14.69 -2.09
N SER A 16 12.49 -13.75 -3.04
CA SER A 16 13.70 -13.52 -3.85
C SER A 16 14.78 -12.79 -3.05
N ARG A 17 16.05 -13.04 -3.38
CA ARG A 17 17.19 -12.36 -2.72
C ARG A 17 17.09 -10.84 -2.80
N LYS A 18 16.50 -10.32 -3.87
CA LYS A 18 16.29 -8.89 -4.10
C LYS A 18 15.27 -8.33 -3.10
N HIS A 19 14.10 -8.95 -2.98
CA HIS A 19 13.07 -8.56 -2.02
C HIS A 19 13.50 -8.74 -0.56
N ILE A 20 14.26 -9.79 -0.22
CA ILE A 20 14.88 -9.93 1.11
C ILE A 20 15.82 -8.75 1.40
N SER A 21 16.68 -8.41 0.44
CA SER A 21 17.64 -7.31 0.60
C SER A 21 16.93 -5.96 0.72
N PHE A 22 15.88 -5.75 -0.08
CA PHE A 22 15.06 -4.54 -0.03
C PHE A 22 14.36 -4.41 1.32
N ALA A 23 13.69 -5.46 1.79
CA ALA A 23 13.00 -5.46 3.07
C ALA A 23 13.94 -5.16 4.25
N LYS A 24 15.15 -5.72 4.23
CA LYS A 24 16.18 -5.40 5.24
C LYS A 24 16.55 -3.91 5.22
N SER A 25 16.82 -3.36 4.04
CA SER A 25 17.13 -1.93 3.90
C SER A 25 15.95 -1.05 4.33
N ALA A 26 14.71 -1.44 4.01
CA ALA A 26 13.51 -0.68 4.38
C ALA A 26 13.31 -0.64 5.91
N LEU A 27 13.49 -1.75 6.60
CA LEU A 27 13.44 -1.81 8.07
C LEU A 27 14.52 -0.91 8.72
N GLU A 28 15.75 -0.96 8.20
CA GLU A 28 16.88 -0.17 8.74
C GLU A 28 16.79 1.34 8.46
N THR A 29 15.98 1.77 7.49
CA THR A 29 15.88 3.17 7.07
C THR A 29 14.53 3.77 7.46
N VAL A 30 13.48 3.41 6.72
CA VAL A 30 12.11 3.88 6.97
C VAL A 30 11.58 3.30 8.27
N GLY A 31 11.82 2.02 8.56
CA GLY A 31 11.35 1.36 9.78
C GLY A 31 11.85 2.05 11.05
N THR A 32 13.17 2.29 11.16
CA THR A 32 13.73 3.03 12.31
C THR A 32 13.15 4.44 12.45
N PHE A 33 12.80 5.12 11.35
CA PHE A 33 12.17 6.44 11.41
C PHE A 33 10.71 6.36 11.87
N VAL A 34 9.95 5.41 11.34
CA VAL A 34 8.54 5.17 11.69
C VAL A 34 8.42 4.73 13.17
N GLU A 35 9.31 3.86 13.63
CA GLU A 35 9.35 3.38 15.02
C GLU A 35 9.68 4.49 16.03
N LYS A 36 10.48 5.48 15.64
CA LYS A 36 10.70 6.70 16.46
C LYS A 36 9.44 7.55 16.62
N ASN A 37 8.46 7.40 15.74
CA ASN A 37 7.15 8.08 15.82
C ASN A 37 6.09 7.18 16.50
N GLU A 38 6.54 6.21 17.31
CA GLU A 38 5.71 5.32 18.16
C GLU A 38 4.92 4.25 17.39
N PHE A 39 5.14 4.11 16.10
CA PHE A 39 4.60 2.99 15.33
C PHE A 39 5.37 1.71 15.64
N GLN A 40 4.66 0.59 15.75
CA GLN A 40 5.24 -0.72 16.02
C GLN A 40 5.12 -1.61 14.79
N LEU A 41 6.15 -2.41 14.51
CA LEU A 41 6.10 -3.37 13.41
C LEU A 41 4.96 -4.38 13.65
N HIS A 42 3.96 -4.38 12.77
CA HIS A 42 2.79 -5.26 12.82
C HIS A 42 3.00 -6.52 12.00
N SER A 43 3.41 -6.36 10.74
CA SER A 43 3.59 -7.50 9.85
C SER A 43 4.68 -7.26 8.81
N LYS A 44 5.26 -8.36 8.34
CA LYS A 44 6.26 -8.37 7.26
C LYS A 44 6.06 -9.62 6.42
N LYS A 45 5.70 -9.41 5.15
CA LYS A 45 5.54 -10.47 4.15
C LYS A 45 6.53 -10.24 3.01
N ILE A 46 7.33 -11.24 2.68
CA ILE A 46 8.30 -11.19 1.58
C ILE A 46 8.04 -12.42 0.71
N GLU A 47 7.76 -12.21 -0.57
CA GLU A 47 7.45 -13.25 -1.54
C GLU A 47 8.42 -13.14 -2.72
N THR A 48 8.24 -13.96 -3.77
CA THR A 48 9.16 -13.95 -4.91
C THR A 48 9.30 -12.56 -5.54
N TYR A 49 8.17 -11.89 -5.78
CA TYR A 49 8.10 -10.61 -6.50
C TYR A 49 7.54 -9.47 -5.65
N PHE A 50 7.23 -9.73 -4.38
CA PHE A 50 6.50 -8.79 -3.54
C PHE A 50 7.16 -8.60 -2.18
N THR A 51 7.05 -7.39 -1.64
CA THR A 51 7.37 -7.10 -0.24
C THR A 51 6.28 -6.21 0.34
N THR A 52 5.78 -6.60 1.49
CA THR A 52 4.85 -5.80 2.30
C THR A 52 5.39 -5.71 3.72
N ILE A 53 5.52 -4.49 4.24
CA ILE A 53 5.91 -4.22 5.63
C ILE A 53 4.90 -3.24 6.20
N ILE A 54 4.31 -3.57 7.34
CA ILE A 54 3.27 -2.75 7.98
C ILE A 54 3.72 -2.42 9.40
N TRP A 55 3.64 -1.15 9.76
CA TRP A 55 3.72 -0.67 11.13
C TRP A 55 2.39 -0.06 11.56
N ARG A 56 2.04 -0.16 12.84
CA ARG A 56 0.78 0.34 13.40
C ARG A 56 1.01 1.22 14.63
N LYS A 57 0.13 2.21 14.79
CA LYS A 57 -0.01 3.05 15.97
C LYS A 57 -1.50 3.30 16.17
N GLU A 58 -2.10 2.70 17.20
CA GLU A 58 -3.56 2.74 17.38
C GLU A 58 -4.28 2.26 16.10
N GLU A 59 -5.21 3.06 15.58
CA GLU A 59 -5.92 2.79 14.32
C GLU A 59 -5.11 3.16 13.07
N GLN A 60 -3.99 3.87 13.21
CA GLN A 60 -3.15 4.28 12.08
C GLN A 60 -2.17 3.18 11.68
N TYR A 61 -1.87 3.11 10.39
CA TYR A 61 -0.81 2.25 9.89
C TYR A 61 -0.01 2.90 8.76
N ILE A 62 1.25 2.48 8.67
CA ILE A 62 2.16 2.80 7.57
C ILE A 62 2.54 1.49 6.90
N LYS A 63 2.36 1.42 5.58
CA LYS A 63 2.58 0.25 4.75
C LYS A 63 3.60 0.56 3.68
N ILE A 64 4.69 -0.21 3.61
CA ILE A 64 5.54 -0.27 2.43
C ILE A 64 5.08 -1.44 1.57
N THR A 65 4.78 -1.19 0.30
CA THR A 65 4.57 -2.24 -0.71
C THR A 65 5.63 -2.10 -1.80
N ALA A 66 6.12 -3.22 -2.33
CA ALA A 66 7.01 -3.25 -3.48
C ALA A 66 6.66 -4.42 -4.39
N SER A 67 6.68 -4.20 -5.70
CA SER A 67 6.48 -5.22 -6.73
C SER A 67 7.57 -5.13 -7.80
N ASP A 68 8.17 -6.28 -8.13
CA ASP A 68 8.87 -6.46 -9.41
C ASP A 68 8.30 -7.60 -10.25
N PHE A 69 6.99 -7.82 -10.10
CA PHE A 69 6.27 -8.81 -10.86
C PHE A 69 6.31 -8.47 -12.36
N PRO A 70 6.68 -9.40 -13.26
CA PRO A 70 7.01 -9.08 -14.66
C PRO A 70 5.92 -8.36 -15.45
N THR A 71 4.64 -8.57 -15.14
CA THR A 71 3.52 -7.92 -15.84
C THR A 71 3.17 -6.54 -15.29
N ASP A 72 3.73 -6.16 -14.15
CA ASP A 72 3.42 -4.90 -13.45
C ASP A 72 4.41 -3.79 -13.84
N TYR A 73 5.11 -3.93 -14.98
CA TYR A 73 6.10 -2.96 -15.41
C TYR A 73 5.45 -1.58 -15.68
N PRO A 74 6.00 -0.46 -15.16
CA PRO A 74 7.26 -0.35 -14.42
C PRO A 74 7.19 -0.86 -12.96
N TYR A 75 8.21 -1.61 -12.56
CA TYR A 75 8.37 -2.09 -11.18
C TYR A 75 8.47 -0.92 -10.22
N ASN A 76 7.75 -1.01 -9.11
CA ASN A 76 7.62 0.10 -8.17
C ASN A 76 7.64 -0.36 -6.71
N TYR A 77 7.79 0.62 -5.83
CA TYR A 77 7.41 0.51 -4.43
C TYR A 77 6.76 1.81 -3.98
N ASP A 78 6.03 1.77 -2.86
CA ASP A 78 5.39 2.94 -2.31
C ASP A 78 5.36 2.92 -0.77
N ILE A 79 5.11 4.09 -0.18
CA ILE A 79 4.76 4.27 1.22
C ILE A 79 3.31 4.72 1.28
N ILE A 80 2.48 3.92 1.96
CA ILE A 80 1.04 4.10 2.08
C ILE A 80 0.72 4.42 3.54
N LEU A 81 -0.05 5.47 3.76
CA LEU A 81 -0.64 5.84 5.05
C LEU A 81 -2.07 5.33 5.08
N GLY A 82 -2.53 4.76 6.19
CA GLY A 82 -3.93 4.35 6.30
C GLY A 82 -4.45 4.29 7.72
N GLU A 83 -5.75 4.10 7.82
CA GLU A 83 -6.49 4.03 9.08
C GLU A 83 -7.39 2.79 9.10
N GLY A 84 -7.59 2.20 10.29
CA GLY A 84 -8.46 1.05 10.51
C GLY A 84 -7.75 -0.28 10.27
N ASN A 85 -8.46 -1.23 9.65
CA ASN A 85 -7.99 -2.60 9.53
C ASN A 85 -7.04 -2.80 8.34
N CYS A 86 -5.73 -2.74 8.62
CA CYS A 86 -4.70 -3.01 7.61
C CYS A 86 -4.65 -4.46 7.09
N ASP A 87 -5.29 -5.41 7.79
CA ASP A 87 -5.32 -6.82 7.40
C ASP A 87 -6.53 -7.16 6.50
N ASP A 88 -7.56 -6.30 6.49
CA ASP A 88 -8.66 -6.41 5.53
C ASP A 88 -8.28 -5.68 4.24
N PHE A 89 -8.10 -6.45 3.15
CA PHE A 89 -7.70 -5.89 1.85
C PHE A 89 -8.61 -4.74 1.42
N PHE A 90 -9.93 -4.90 1.54
CA PHE A 90 -10.89 -3.90 1.07
C PHE A 90 -10.85 -2.63 1.92
N GLU A 91 -10.80 -2.76 3.25
CA GLU A 91 -10.63 -1.59 4.11
C GLU A 91 -9.28 -0.92 3.86
N SER A 92 -8.22 -1.70 3.74
CA SER A 92 -6.88 -1.18 3.58
C SER A 92 -6.64 -0.43 2.26
N GLU A 93 -7.39 -0.74 1.20
CA GLU A 93 -7.29 -0.02 -0.08
C GLU A 93 -8.12 1.27 -0.07
N TRP A 94 -9.27 1.27 0.60
CA TRP A 94 -10.17 2.43 0.65
C TRP A 94 -9.80 3.46 1.71
N ASP A 95 -9.29 3.00 2.85
CA ASP A 95 -8.94 3.82 4.00
C ASP A 95 -7.43 4.09 4.05
N SER A 96 -6.78 4.08 2.89
CA SER A 96 -5.38 4.46 2.75
C SER A 96 -5.10 5.32 1.54
N ILE A 97 -3.93 5.95 1.58
CA ILE A 97 -3.45 6.81 0.50
C ILE A 97 -1.93 6.72 0.40
N SER A 98 -1.39 6.77 -0.81
CA SER A 98 0.05 6.85 -1.00
C SER A 98 0.60 8.23 -0.62
N ILE A 99 1.86 8.28 -0.19
CA ILE A 99 2.59 9.55 -0.06
C ILE A 99 2.64 10.30 -1.40
N SER A 100 2.75 9.56 -2.51
CA SER A 100 2.74 10.10 -3.87
C SER A 100 1.45 10.86 -4.21
N ASP A 101 0.30 10.40 -3.74
CA ASP A 101 -0.98 11.09 -3.96
C ASP A 101 -1.11 12.33 -3.09
N ILE A 102 -0.59 12.31 -1.85
CA ILE A 102 -0.49 13.51 -1.01
C ILE A 102 0.41 14.56 -1.68
N GLN A 103 1.56 14.14 -2.21
CA GLN A 103 2.47 15.03 -2.96
C GLN A 103 1.80 15.69 -4.16
N ARG A 104 0.98 14.94 -4.91
CA ARG A 104 0.26 15.46 -6.07
C ARG A 104 -0.69 16.61 -5.70
N MET A 105 -1.19 16.65 -4.47
CA MET A 105 -2.02 17.78 -4.02
C MET A 105 -1.22 19.08 -3.84
N SER A 106 0.04 18.97 -3.44
CA SER A 106 0.95 20.10 -3.26
C SER A 106 1.59 20.53 -4.60
N GLU A 107 1.83 19.58 -5.51
CA GLU A 107 2.45 19.82 -6.82
C GLU A 107 1.63 19.18 -7.96
N PRO A 108 0.45 19.74 -8.32
CA PRO A 108 -0.49 19.10 -9.24
C PRO A 108 0.03 18.89 -10.68
N ASN A 109 1.06 19.62 -11.07
CA ASN A 109 1.66 19.52 -12.42
C ASN A 109 2.75 18.44 -12.52
N LYS A 110 3.12 17.81 -11.40
CA LYS A 110 4.17 16.79 -11.37
C LYS A 110 3.55 15.41 -11.31
N LYS A 111 4.04 14.51 -12.16
CA LYS A 111 3.61 13.12 -12.17
C LYS A 111 4.30 12.37 -11.04
N TYR A 112 3.50 11.81 -10.15
CA TYR A 112 3.95 10.94 -9.06
C TYR A 112 3.31 9.57 -9.24
N ASN A 113 4.13 8.52 -9.42
CA ASN A 113 3.71 7.14 -9.66
C ASN A 113 4.48 6.20 -8.71
N GLY A 114 4.42 6.46 -7.40
CA GLY A 114 5.29 5.77 -6.45
C GLY A 114 6.77 6.02 -6.73
N TYR A 115 7.60 5.11 -6.25
CA TYR A 115 9.04 5.09 -6.52
C TYR A 115 9.36 3.93 -7.46
N ASP A 116 10.24 4.15 -8.43
CA ASP A 116 10.79 3.05 -9.23
C ASP A 116 11.47 2.02 -8.31
N PHE A 117 11.20 0.75 -8.54
CA PHE A 117 11.83 -0.29 -7.73
C PHE A 117 13.32 -0.37 -8.05
N PRO A 118 14.23 -0.06 -7.10
CA PRO A 118 15.60 0.27 -7.45
C PRO A 118 16.42 -0.97 -7.77
N LYS A 119 17.63 -0.78 -8.30
CA LYS A 119 18.64 -1.84 -8.27
C LYS A 119 19.14 -2.00 -6.84
N LYS A 120 19.62 -3.20 -6.49
CA LYS A 120 20.06 -3.53 -5.11
C LYS A 120 21.04 -2.51 -4.50
N ARG A 121 21.97 -1.98 -5.31
CA ARG A 121 22.96 -0.96 -4.88
C ARG A 121 22.35 0.41 -4.56
N GLU A 122 21.16 0.69 -5.08
CA GLU A 122 20.44 1.96 -4.96
C GLU A 122 19.38 1.93 -3.85
N PHE A 123 19.09 0.76 -3.26
CA PHE A 123 18.05 0.59 -2.22
C PHE A 123 18.13 1.63 -1.11
N ARG A 124 19.31 1.79 -0.51
CA ARG A 124 19.49 2.74 0.59
C ARG A 124 19.20 4.17 0.15
N ALA A 125 19.76 4.62 -0.97
CA ALA A 125 19.54 5.98 -1.46
C ALA A 125 18.06 6.24 -1.78
N SER A 126 17.39 5.28 -2.40
CA SER A 126 15.96 5.39 -2.73
C SER A 126 15.08 5.42 -1.47
N LEU A 127 15.35 4.56 -0.50
CA LEU A 127 14.60 4.52 0.76
C LEU A 127 14.88 5.74 1.65
N GLU A 128 16.08 6.30 1.62
CA GLU A 128 16.39 7.57 2.30
C GLU A 128 15.60 8.73 1.70
N LYS A 129 15.46 8.78 0.36
CA LYS A 129 14.57 9.72 -0.31
C LYS A 129 13.12 9.53 0.13
N ALA A 130 12.62 8.30 0.09
CA ALA A 130 11.25 7.99 0.50
C ALA A 130 10.97 8.34 1.97
N LYS A 131 11.96 8.14 2.86
CA LYS A 131 11.90 8.54 4.27
C LYS A 131 11.82 10.06 4.42
N THR A 132 12.62 10.82 3.67
CA THR A 132 12.54 12.29 3.67
C THR A 132 11.18 12.77 3.20
N GLU A 133 10.64 12.17 2.14
CA GLU A 133 9.32 12.51 1.62
C GLU A 133 8.20 12.13 2.62
N LEU A 134 8.30 11.00 3.31
CA LEU A 134 7.39 10.66 4.41
C LEU A 134 7.47 11.69 5.55
N ALA A 135 8.68 12.17 5.88
CA ALA A 135 8.88 13.20 6.91
C ALA A 135 8.37 14.58 6.48
N GLU A 136 8.25 14.85 5.18
CA GLU A 136 7.74 16.12 4.65
C GLU A 136 6.21 16.09 4.49
N TYR A 137 5.70 15.10 3.77
CA TYR A 137 4.29 15.01 3.39
C TYR A 137 3.44 14.20 4.36
N GLY A 138 4.04 13.30 5.13
CA GLY A 138 3.37 12.46 6.13
C GLY A 138 3.53 12.96 7.58
N ASN A 139 4.22 14.09 7.82
CA ASN A 139 4.49 14.56 9.18
C ASN A 139 3.23 14.78 10.02
N GLY A 140 2.17 15.32 9.41
CA GLY A 140 0.89 15.49 10.09
C GLY A 140 0.37 14.15 10.61
N PHE A 141 0.28 13.16 9.72
CA PHE A 141 -0.17 11.80 10.03
C PHE A 141 0.66 11.15 11.14
N LEU A 142 2.01 11.23 11.07
CA LEU A 142 2.91 10.68 12.08
C LEU A 142 2.65 11.25 13.49
N ASN A 143 2.21 12.50 13.57
CA ASN A 143 1.91 13.21 14.81
C ASN A 143 0.42 13.21 15.17
N GLY A 144 -0.42 12.45 14.47
CA GLY A 144 -1.86 12.36 14.73
C GLY A 144 -2.71 13.48 14.12
N ASN A 145 -2.13 14.41 13.35
CA ASN A 145 -2.89 15.36 12.55
C ASN A 145 -3.30 14.73 11.21
N MET A 146 -4.55 14.31 11.13
CA MET A 146 -5.12 13.55 10.01
C MET A 146 -5.71 14.42 8.89
N GLU A 147 -5.65 15.75 8.98
CA GLU A 147 -6.33 16.66 8.04
C GLU A 147 -5.88 16.44 6.58
N LEU A 148 -4.57 16.44 6.34
CA LEU A 148 -4.02 16.26 4.99
C LEU A 148 -4.28 14.84 4.47
N PHE A 149 -4.19 13.84 5.35
CA PHE A 149 -4.49 12.44 5.03
C PHE A 149 -5.93 12.27 4.55
N TYR A 150 -6.91 12.75 5.31
CA TYR A 150 -8.32 12.63 4.93
C TYR A 150 -8.63 13.40 3.65
N LYS A 151 -8.08 14.60 3.48
CA LYS A 151 -8.25 15.37 2.26
C LYS A 151 -7.70 14.62 1.04
N ALA A 152 -6.52 14.02 1.13
CA ALA A 152 -5.92 13.24 0.05
C ALA A 152 -6.70 11.96 -0.27
N ARG A 153 -7.12 11.24 0.77
CA ARG A 153 -7.91 10.01 0.66
C ARG A 153 -9.25 10.27 -0.01
N ILE A 154 -9.96 11.34 0.37
CA ILE A 154 -11.25 11.71 -0.25
C ILE A 154 -11.06 12.10 -1.72
N LEU A 155 -10.03 12.86 -2.05
CA LEU A 155 -9.77 13.27 -3.44
C LEU A 155 -9.43 12.09 -4.36
N THR A 156 -8.74 11.08 -3.82
CA THR A 156 -8.25 9.94 -4.62
C THR A 156 -9.23 8.78 -4.65
N ASN A 157 -9.79 8.42 -3.49
CA ASN A 157 -10.67 7.26 -3.36
C ASN A 157 -12.15 7.66 -3.44
N GLY A 158 -12.49 8.92 -3.16
CA GLY A 158 -13.86 9.40 -3.09
C GLY A 158 -14.39 9.50 -1.65
N GLU A 159 -15.47 10.28 -1.48
CA GLU A 159 -16.08 10.51 -0.16
C GLU A 159 -16.76 9.26 0.40
N LYS A 160 -17.42 8.47 -0.47
CA LYS A 160 -18.23 7.32 -0.07
C LYS A 160 -17.49 6.02 -0.34
N LYS A 161 -17.06 5.34 0.73
CA LYS A 161 -16.57 3.96 0.65
C LYS A 161 -17.68 3.05 0.11
N PRO A 162 -17.42 2.13 -0.83
CA PRO A 162 -18.44 1.22 -1.33
C PRO A 162 -18.93 0.33 -0.20
N GLU A 163 -20.25 0.12 -0.15
CA GLU A 163 -20.84 -0.80 0.82
C GLU A 163 -20.48 -2.24 0.47
N ARG A 164 -19.90 -2.93 1.46
CA ARG A 164 -19.62 -4.35 1.40
C ARG A 164 -20.83 -5.11 1.92
N ILE A 165 -21.51 -5.84 1.04
CA ILE A 165 -22.58 -6.74 1.44
C ILE A 165 -21.99 -8.14 1.63
N ILE A 166 -22.10 -8.65 2.86
CA ILE A 166 -21.73 -10.03 3.18
C ILE A 166 -23.00 -10.86 3.18
N LYS A 167 -23.13 -11.77 2.21
CA LYS A 167 -24.25 -12.72 2.09
C LYS A 167 -23.73 -14.16 2.24
N LYS A 168 -24.63 -15.07 2.60
CA LYS A 168 -24.38 -16.52 2.45
C LYS A 168 -25.20 -17.04 1.28
N ASP A 169 -24.59 -17.84 0.43
CA ASP A 169 -25.32 -18.54 -0.62
C ASP A 169 -26.17 -19.68 -0.05
N LYS A 170 -26.94 -20.34 -0.93
CA LYS A 170 -27.78 -21.50 -0.60
C LYS A 170 -27.02 -22.70 -0.01
N ASN A 171 -25.70 -22.74 -0.15
CA ASN A 171 -24.82 -23.78 0.38
C ASN A 171 -24.04 -23.31 1.64
N GLY A 172 -24.35 -22.12 2.16
CA GLY A 172 -23.68 -21.53 3.32
C GLY A 172 -22.32 -20.89 3.02
N LYS A 173 -21.91 -20.80 1.75
CA LYS A 173 -20.67 -20.13 1.35
C LYS A 173 -20.83 -18.62 1.46
N VAL A 174 -19.86 -17.96 2.09
CA VAL A 174 -19.83 -16.49 2.18
C VAL A 174 -19.54 -15.89 0.80
N ILE A 175 -20.45 -15.05 0.34
CA ILE A 175 -20.30 -14.19 -0.84
C ILE A 175 -20.12 -12.76 -0.35
N VAL A 176 -19.08 -12.11 -0.85
CA VAL A 176 -18.85 -10.68 -0.65
C VAL A 176 -19.23 -9.97 -1.95
N GLU A 177 -20.28 -9.15 -1.91
CA GLU A 177 -20.68 -8.28 -3.02
C GLU A 177 -20.27 -6.85 -2.69
N LEU A 178 -19.61 -6.18 -3.64
CA LEU A 178 -19.36 -4.74 -3.58
C LEU A 178 -20.46 -4.05 -4.37
N LEU A 179 -21.25 -3.20 -3.71
CA LEU A 179 -22.19 -2.37 -4.45
C LEU A 179 -21.42 -1.35 -5.31
N PRO A 180 -21.68 -1.28 -6.63
CA PRO A 180 -21.04 -0.28 -7.47
C PRO A 180 -21.42 1.13 -7.03
N TYR A 181 -20.49 2.07 -7.22
CA TYR A 181 -20.70 3.49 -7.00
C TYR A 181 -21.87 3.96 -7.90
N ASN A 182 -22.80 4.76 -7.33
CA ASN A 182 -23.97 5.35 -8.01
C ASN A 182 -25.16 4.43 -8.35
N VAL A 183 -25.61 3.55 -7.46
CA VAL A 183 -27.07 3.26 -7.46
C VAL A 183 -27.75 4.40 -6.72
N ILE A 184 -28.10 5.46 -7.45
CA ILE A 184 -29.21 6.33 -7.01
C ILE A 184 -30.36 5.36 -6.81
N LYS A 185 -30.78 5.12 -5.55
CA LYS A 185 -32.05 4.47 -5.29
C LYS A 185 -33.09 5.36 -5.97
N LYS A 186 -33.56 4.97 -7.15
CA LYS A 186 -34.87 5.41 -7.59
C LYS A 186 -35.82 4.84 -6.54
N SER A 187 -36.36 5.72 -5.73
CA SER A 187 -37.51 5.40 -4.90
C SER A 187 -38.62 4.92 -5.84
N ASP A 188 -39.04 3.68 -5.65
CA ASP A 188 -40.33 3.20 -6.15
C ASP A 188 -41.46 3.80 -5.32
#